data_AF-A0A1W9MFB1-F1
#
_entry.id   AF-A0A1W9MFB1-F1
#
_cell.length_a   1.000
_cell.length_b   1.000
_cell.length_c   1.000
_cell.angle_alpha   90.00
_cell.angle_beta   90.00
_cell.angle_gamma   90.00
#
_symmetry.space_group_name_H-M   'P 1'
#
loop_
_entity.id
_entity.type
_entity.pdbx_description
1 polymer ?
#
loop_
_entity_poly.entity_id
_entity_poly.type
_entity_poly.pdbx_seq_one_letter_code
_entity_poly.pdbx_strand_id
1 'polypeptide(L)'
;MKLSEIVNILNAKLLVGEDQSDKEFTRCGASDLMSDILAGLSDDSVLLTGLTTVQTIRTAIVAGVRVVIFVRGKMPPDDVIAMARDEDIPMMSTPYSMFVSCGRLHANGMTGLSGVR
;
A
#
# COMPACT_ATOMS: atom_id res chain seq x y z
N MET A 1 9.44 -8.05 4.97
CA MET A 1 9.50 -6.73 5.65
C MET A 1 8.19 -6.52 6.37
N LYS A 2 8.24 -6.23 7.67
CA LYS A 2 7.06 -6.02 8.51
C LYS A 2 6.36 -4.70 8.18
N LEU A 3 5.05 -4.62 8.44
CA LEU A 3 4.26 -3.39 8.29
C LEU A 3 4.88 -2.23 9.07
N SER A 4 5.32 -2.49 10.30
CA SER A 4 6.02 -1.52 11.16
C SER A 4 7.33 -1.00 10.54
N GLU A 5 8.09 -1.86 9.87
CA GLU A 5 9.30 -1.45 9.14
C GLU A 5 8.96 -0.56 7.95
N ILE A 6 7.90 -0.90 7.19
CA ILE A 6 7.42 -0.09 6.06
C ILE A 6 7.03 1.32 6.54
N VAL A 7 6.31 1.42 7.66
CA VAL A 7 5.93 2.70 8.28
C VAL A 7 7.16 3.56 8.53
N ASN A 8 8.21 2.97 9.13
CA ASN A 8 9.46 3.68 9.42
C ASN A 8 10.22 4.09 8.15
N ILE A 9 10.40 3.18 7.19
CA ILE A 9 11.12 3.41 5.93
C ILE A 9 10.49 4.56 5.12
N LEU A 10 9.16 4.59 5.11
CA LEU A 10 8.39 5.57 4.35
C LEU A 10 8.01 6.81 5.16
N ASN A 11 8.43 6.93 6.43
CA ASN A 11 7.99 8.00 7.31
C ASN A 11 6.46 8.18 7.24
N ALA A 12 5.74 7.06 7.25
CA ALA A 12 4.31 7.02 6.98
C ALA A 12 3.50 7.21 8.26
N LYS A 13 2.31 7.81 8.10
CA LYS A 13 1.28 7.83 9.13
C LYS A 13 0.34 6.65 8.91
N LEU A 14 0.30 5.72 9.85
CA LEU A 14 -0.67 4.63 9.87
C LEU A 14 -2.07 5.21 10.16
N LEU A 15 -3.06 4.81 9.37
CA LEU A 15 -4.46 5.28 9.46
C LEU A 15 -5.41 4.14 9.88
N VAL A 16 -5.07 2.91 9.49
CA VAL A 16 -5.80 1.66 9.79
C VAL A 16 -4.79 0.52 9.95
N GLY A 17 -5.05 -0.41 10.87
CA GLY A 17 -4.27 -1.65 11.03
C GLY A 17 -3.13 -1.57 12.06
N GLU A 18 -3.29 -0.80 13.14
CA GLU A 18 -2.28 -0.68 14.22
C GLU A 18 -1.95 -2.05 14.86
N ASP A 19 -2.95 -2.92 14.96
CA ASP A 19 -2.88 -4.29 15.46
C ASP A 19 -2.17 -5.27 14.50
N GLN A 20 -1.89 -4.84 13.26
CA GLN A 20 -1.31 -5.67 12.21
C GLN A 20 0.18 -5.40 11.95
N SER A 21 0.85 -4.73 12.90
CA SER A 21 2.23 -4.22 12.78
C SER A 21 3.30 -5.27 12.42
N ASP A 22 3.06 -6.54 12.74
CA ASP A 22 3.96 -7.67 12.48
C ASP A 22 3.72 -8.38 11.13
N LYS A 23 2.67 -8.02 10.37
CA LYS A 23 2.42 -8.62 9.05
C LYS A 23 3.59 -8.36 8.10
N GLU A 24 4.03 -9.38 7.37
CA GLU A 24 5.18 -9.30 6.47
C GLU A 24 4.80 -9.22 5.00
N PHE A 25 5.54 -8.40 4.27
CA PHE A 25 5.41 -8.20 2.83
C PHE A 25 6.75 -8.31 2.13
N THR A 26 6.73 -8.84 0.91
CA THR A 26 7.92 -9.05 0.07
C THR A 26 7.79 -8.40 -1.31
N ARG A 27 6.57 -8.03 -1.70
CA ARG A 27 6.22 -7.47 -3.01
C ARG A 27 5.47 -6.17 -2.89
N CYS A 28 5.71 -5.27 -3.83
CA CYS A 28 5.00 -4.01 -3.97
C CYS A 28 4.57 -3.75 -5.42
N GLY A 29 3.31 -3.40 -5.60
CA GLY A 29 2.78 -2.75 -6.79
C GLY A 29 2.73 -1.25 -6.59
N ALA A 30 3.01 -0.48 -7.64
CA ALA A 30 2.91 0.97 -7.61
C ALA A 30 2.24 1.46 -8.89
N SER A 31 0.98 1.88 -8.80
CA SER A 31 0.22 2.36 -9.96
C SER A 31 -0.97 3.22 -9.54
N ASP A 32 -1.35 4.13 -10.42
CA ASP A 32 -2.65 4.80 -10.39
C ASP A 32 -3.63 4.16 -11.40
N LEU A 33 -3.14 3.27 -12.27
CA LEU A 33 -3.98 2.48 -13.16
C LEU A 33 -4.46 1.23 -12.41
N MET A 34 -5.67 1.30 -11.87
CA MET A 34 -6.28 0.18 -11.14
C MET A 34 -6.41 -1.10 -11.97
N SER A 35 -6.49 -0.97 -13.30
CA SER A 35 -6.43 -2.11 -14.23
C SER A 35 -5.12 -2.89 -14.13
N ASP A 36 -3.99 -2.21 -13.92
CA ASP A 36 -2.68 -2.85 -13.81
C ASP A 36 -2.58 -3.65 -12.50
N ILE A 37 -3.21 -3.14 -11.44
CA ILE A 37 -3.25 -3.82 -10.14
C ILE A 37 -4.12 -5.07 -10.22
N LEU A 38 -5.27 -4.99 -10.91
CA LEU A 38 -6.16 -6.15 -11.13
C LEU A 38 -5.56 -7.21 -12.04
N ALA A 39 -4.83 -6.80 -13.08
CA ALA A 39 -4.20 -7.72 -14.02
C ALA A 39 -2.86 -8.29 -13.50
N GLY A 40 -2.25 -7.63 -12.53
CA GLY A 40 -0.96 -8.00 -11.96
C GLY A 40 -1.02 -9.13 -10.93
N LEU A 41 0.15 -9.67 -10.59
CA LEU A 41 0.34 -10.65 -9.50
C LEU A 41 0.35 -9.95 -8.13
N SER A 42 -0.76 -9.31 -7.79
CA SER A 42 -0.89 -8.40 -6.65
C SER A 42 -1.26 -9.09 -5.33
N ASP A 43 -1.47 -10.41 -5.34
CA ASP A 43 -1.78 -11.17 -4.13
C ASP A 43 -0.70 -11.00 -3.05
N ASP A 44 -1.11 -10.81 -1.81
CA ASP A 44 -0.24 -10.66 -0.63
C ASP A 44 0.84 -9.59 -0.82
N SER A 45 0.49 -8.49 -1.49
CA SER A 45 1.41 -7.38 -1.78
C SER A 45 0.99 -6.05 -1.15
N VAL A 46 1.92 -5.09 -1.20
CA VAL A 46 1.70 -3.68 -0.88
C VAL A 46 1.32 -2.92 -2.15
N LEU A 47 0.34 -2.02 -2.07
CA LEU A 47 0.01 -1.08 -3.14
C LEU A 47 0.42 0.34 -2.77
N LEU A 48 1.28 0.96 -3.60
CA LEU A 48 1.53 2.40 -3.60
C LEU A 48 0.65 3.07 -4.65
N THR A 49 -0.14 4.06 -4.25
CA THR A 49 -1.01 4.79 -5.17
C THR A 49 -1.26 6.23 -4.73
N GLY A 50 -1.54 7.10 -5.68
CA GLY A 50 -2.04 8.44 -5.44
C GLY A 50 -3.57 8.51 -5.44
N LEU A 51 -4.31 7.43 -5.72
CA LEU A 51 -5.77 7.47 -5.80
C LEU A 51 -6.45 7.23 -4.45
N THR A 52 -6.95 8.28 -3.81
CA THR A 52 -7.62 8.23 -2.51
C THR A 52 -9.13 8.08 -2.64
N THR A 53 -9.59 7.00 -3.27
CA THR A 53 -11.03 6.75 -3.47
C THR A 53 -11.43 5.40 -2.90
N VAL A 54 -12.72 5.24 -2.62
CA VAL A 54 -13.33 3.98 -2.18
C VAL A 54 -13.05 2.85 -3.18
N GLN A 55 -13.01 3.18 -4.48
CA GLN A 55 -12.74 2.21 -5.55
C GLN A 55 -11.32 1.64 -5.47
N THR A 56 -10.34 2.41 -4.99
CA THR A 56 -8.97 1.91 -4.75
C THR A 56 -8.98 0.77 -3.74
N ILE A 57 -9.75 0.89 -2.66
CA ILE A 57 -9.82 -0.14 -1.61
C ILE A 57 -10.52 -1.40 -2.12
N ARG A 58 -11.64 -1.24 -2.83
CA ARG A 58 -12.32 -2.37 -3.49
C ARG A 58 -11.42 -3.10 -4.48
N THR A 59 -10.66 -2.34 -5.27
CA THR A 59 -9.72 -2.91 -6.23
C THR A 59 -8.62 -3.69 -5.51
N ALA A 60 -8.06 -3.12 -4.46
CA ALA A 60 -7.04 -3.77 -3.64
C ALA A 60 -7.54 -5.12 -3.09
N ILE A 61 -8.77 -5.16 -2.56
CA ILE A 61 -9.39 -6.39 -2.05
C ILE A 61 -9.53 -7.44 -3.15
N VAL A 62 -10.09 -7.07 -4.30
CA VAL A 62 -10.27 -8.00 -5.44
C VAL A 62 -8.93 -8.51 -5.98
N ALA A 63 -7.90 -7.66 -5.97
CA ALA A 63 -6.55 -8.00 -6.44
C ALA A 63 -5.68 -8.72 -5.39
N GLY A 64 -6.23 -9.01 -4.21
CA GLY A 64 -5.49 -9.65 -3.11
C GLY A 64 -4.40 -8.80 -2.46
N VAL A 65 -4.40 -7.48 -2.69
CA VAL A 65 -3.52 -6.54 -2.01
C VAL A 65 -3.86 -6.49 -0.53
N ARG A 66 -2.82 -6.48 0.31
CA ARG A 66 -2.97 -6.55 1.77
C ARG A 66 -2.70 -5.24 2.49
N VAL A 67 -2.11 -4.25 1.83
CA VAL A 67 -1.82 -2.93 2.40
C VAL A 67 -1.92 -1.88 1.31
N VAL A 68 -2.60 -0.76 1.60
CA VAL A 68 -2.65 0.39 0.70
C VAL A 68 -1.89 1.58 1.31
N ILE A 69 -0.98 2.14 0.52
CA ILE A 69 -0.13 3.25 0.92
C ILE A 69 -0.37 4.42 -0.03
N PHE A 70 -0.91 5.52 0.51
CA PHE A 70 -1.10 6.75 -0.23
C PHE A 70 0.18 7.59 -0.24
N VAL A 71 0.58 8.03 -1.43
CA VAL A 71 1.82 8.80 -1.62
C VAL A 71 1.55 10.31 -1.63
N ARG A 72 2.63 11.11 -1.51
CA ARG A 72 2.65 12.58 -1.58
C ARG A 72 1.89 13.28 -0.45
N GLY A 73 1.79 12.63 0.71
CA GLY A 73 1.08 13.13 1.88
C GLY A 73 -0.42 13.21 1.69
N LYS A 74 -0.98 12.50 0.70
CA LYS A 74 -2.42 12.49 0.46
C LYS A 74 -3.14 11.85 1.65
N MET A 75 -4.10 12.57 2.20
CA MET A 75 -4.98 12.07 3.24
C MET A 75 -6.28 11.59 2.59
N PRO A 76 -6.61 10.29 2.69
CA PRO A 76 -7.88 9.78 2.19
C PRO A 76 -9.05 10.37 3.00
N PRO A 77 -10.22 10.61 2.38
CA PRO A 77 -11.40 11.04 3.11
C PRO A 77 -11.95 9.94 4.03
N ASP A 78 -12.82 10.32 4.96
CA ASP A 78 -13.30 9.44 6.03
C ASP A 78 -14.03 8.19 5.51
N ASP A 79 -14.72 8.28 4.38
CA ASP A 79 -15.42 7.15 3.74
C ASP A 79 -14.46 6.07 3.25
N VAL A 80 -13.30 6.48 2.72
CA VAL A 80 -12.22 5.57 2.30
C VAL A 80 -11.58 4.91 3.52
N ILE A 81 -11.34 5.66 4.58
CA ILE A 81 -10.79 5.14 5.84
C ILE A 81 -11.77 4.14 6.48
N ALA A 82 -13.07 4.48 6.50
CA ALA A 82 -14.12 3.60 7.02
C ALA A 82 -14.16 2.28 6.26
N MET A 83 -14.17 2.33 4.92
CA MET A 83 -14.14 1.11 4.10
C MET A 83 -12.90 0.26 4.38
N ALA A 84 -11.73 0.86 4.56
CA ALA A 84 -10.53 0.09 4.85
C ALA A 84 -10.57 -0.57 6.24
N ARG A 85 -11.20 0.05 7.24
CA ARG A 85 -11.43 -0.58 8.55
C ARG A 85 -12.42 -1.73 8.47
N ASP A 86 -13.54 -1.53 7.78
CA ASP A 86 -14.59 -2.54 7.64
C ASP A 86 -14.07 -3.80 6.94
N GLU A 87 -13.15 -3.63 5.99
CA GLU A 87 -12.53 -4.70 5.21
C GLU A 87 -11.18 -5.18 5.79
N ASP A 88 -10.80 -4.72 6.98
CA ASP A 88 -9.56 -5.09 7.70
C ASP A 88 -8.26 -4.94 6.88
N ILE A 89 -8.20 -3.94 6.00
CA ILE A 89 -7.03 -3.66 5.16
C ILE A 89 -6.20 -2.49 5.74
N PRO A 90 -4.95 -2.73 6.17
CA PRO A 90 -4.05 -1.67 6.59
C PRO A 90 -3.91 -0.56 5.56
N MET A 91 -3.91 0.66 6.07
CA MET A 91 -3.86 1.87 5.28
C MET A 91 -2.93 2.87 5.92
N MET A 92 -2.06 3.49 5.12
CA MET A 92 -1.18 4.55 5.59
C MET A 92 -0.94 5.63 4.53
N SER A 93 -0.42 6.78 4.96
CA SER A 93 -0.03 7.88 4.07
C SER A 93 1.44 8.24 4.29
N THR A 94 2.22 8.31 3.23
CA THR A 94 3.62 8.75 3.26
C THR A 94 3.77 10.13 2.61
N PRO A 95 4.60 11.03 3.15
CA PRO A 95 4.91 12.31 2.51
C PRO A 95 5.68 12.14 1.18
N TYR A 96 6.29 10.97 0.94
CA TYR A 96 7.13 10.75 -0.23
C TYR A 96 6.32 10.56 -1.52
N SER A 97 6.93 10.95 -2.65
CA SER A 97 6.35 10.64 -3.97
C SER A 97 6.36 9.13 -4.24
N MET A 98 5.61 8.69 -5.25
CA MET A 98 5.56 7.28 -5.65
C MET A 98 6.97 6.75 -5.96
N PHE A 99 7.73 7.45 -6.82
CA PHE A 99 9.10 7.06 -7.18
C PHE A 99 10.02 6.93 -5.96
N VAL A 100 10.00 7.92 -5.05
CA VAL A 100 10.83 7.90 -3.85
C VAL A 100 10.42 6.75 -2.91
N SER A 101 9.12 6.51 -2.76
CA SER A 101 8.61 5.40 -1.96
C SER A 101 9.05 4.05 -2.53
N CYS A 102 8.92 3.85 -3.84
CA CYS A 102 9.41 2.65 -4.52
C CYS A 102 10.90 2.45 -4.28
N GLY A 103 11.72 3.48 -4.52
CA GLY A 103 13.17 3.39 -4.34
C GLY A 103 13.58 3.04 -2.91
N ARG A 104 12.90 3.60 -1.90
CA ARG A 104 13.13 3.31 -0.49
C ARG A 104 12.78 1.86 -0.13
N LEU A 105 11.60 1.39 -0.53
CA LEU A 105 11.20 0.00 -0.28
C LEU A 105 12.13 -0.99 -0.98
N HIS A 106 12.46 -0.71 -2.23
CA HIS A 106 13.32 -1.54 -3.05
C HIS A 106 14.75 -1.65 -2.52
N ALA A 107 15.34 -0.53 -2.08
CA ALA A 107 16.64 -0.50 -1.42
C ALA A 107 16.67 -1.39 -0.15
N ASN A 108 15.53 -1.53 0.52
CA ASN A 108 15.37 -2.35 1.74
C ASN A 108 14.84 -3.77 1.45
N GLY A 109 14.92 -4.25 0.21
CA GLY A 109 14.67 -5.66 -0.12
C GLY A 109 13.26 -5.98 -0.62
N MET A 110 12.37 -4.99 -0.73
CA MET A 110 11.08 -5.17 -1.40
C MET A 110 11.29 -5.40 -2.89
N THR A 111 10.54 -6.33 -3.48
CA THR A 111 10.55 -6.60 -4.93
C THR A 111 9.31 -5.99 -5.60
N GLY A 112 9.34 -5.84 -6.93
CA GLY A 112 8.12 -5.52 -7.70
C GLY A 112 7.15 -6.71 -7.73
N LEU A 113 5.95 -6.53 -8.29
CA LEU A 113 4.95 -7.60 -8.40
C LEU A 113 5.46 -8.86 -9.15
N SER A 114 6.37 -8.70 -10.10
CA SER A 114 7.01 -9.79 -10.82
C SER A 114 8.06 -10.56 -10.02
N GLY A 115 8.36 -10.15 -8.78
CA GLY A 115 9.41 -10.73 -7.93
C GLY A 115 10.83 -10.30 -8.28
N VAL A 116 10.99 -9.42 -9.28
CA VAL A 116 12.30 -8.91 -9.71
C VAL A 116 12.73 -7.75 -8.79
N ARG A 117 14.02 -7.71 -8.43
CA ARG A 117 14.70 -6.52 -7.89
C ARG A 117 15.27 -5.72 -9.06
#